data_AF-A0A378I4J7-F1
#
_entry.id   AF-A0A378I4J7-F1
#
_cell.length_a   1.000
_cell.length_b   1.000
_cell.length_c   1.000
_cell.angle_alpha   90.00
_cell.angle_beta   90.00
_cell.angle_gamma   90.00
#
_symmetry.space_group_name_H-M   'P 1'
#
loop_
_entity.id
_entity.type
_entity.pdbx_description
1 polymer ?
#
loop_
_entity_poly.entity_id
_entity_poly.type
_entity_poly.pdbx_seq_one_letter_code
_entity_poly.pdbx_strand_id
1 'polypeptide(L)'
;MKNSILEVYQDWLKNYCERNKSGKVKSIAEKLIKDLNKVTTLSEALALFSAIIENKQLNDSSLAKRLTSLFQKHNLIEENFYKKISEWQSDAKRRLSLIEEVEEKLNMLNPNIDTQSLITLLKNVVANKDDLLLNQKGRSLLECLYKSNLQATLNYLTGINKVSQVSSSQAQGASEHTFISEEIDSIHAECKKLVSQVSSSQTQGMFSQTSEHTFISEESIDSIHAECKKLVSKMAANFDERNKDWENLNSLLQTAIPIYIDINDSASPVAQLS
;
A
#
# COMPACT_ATOMS: atom_id res chain seq x y z
N MET A 1 11.18 8.09 5.64
CA MET A 1 9.90 7.39 5.74
C MET A 1 10.20 5.90 5.63
N LYS A 2 9.79 5.07 6.60
CA LYS A 2 9.90 3.61 6.42
C LYS A 2 9.08 3.21 5.20
N ASN A 3 9.50 2.20 4.45
CA ASN A 3 8.79 1.68 3.26
C ASN A 3 8.68 2.69 2.11
N SER A 4 9.71 3.52 1.88
CA SER A 4 9.71 4.45 0.74
C SER A 4 10.08 3.75 -0.56
N ILE A 5 9.40 4.08 -1.66
CA ILE A 5 9.75 3.60 -3.00
C ILE A 5 11.13 4.12 -3.44
N LEU A 6 11.60 5.25 -2.89
CA LEU A 6 12.93 5.78 -3.18
C LEU A 6 14.03 4.84 -2.65
N GLU A 7 13.81 4.22 -1.48
CA GLU A 7 14.73 3.23 -0.92
C GLU A 7 14.85 2.02 -1.85
N VAL A 8 13.73 1.54 -2.40
CA VAL A 8 13.71 0.45 -3.39
C VAL A 8 14.52 0.82 -4.65
N TYR A 9 14.38 2.05 -5.14
CA TYR A 9 15.15 2.52 -6.29
C TYR A 9 16.64 2.60 -5.99
N GLN A 10 17.00 3.15 -4.83
CA GLN A 10 18.39 3.25 -4.39
C GLN A 10 19.05 1.89 -4.20
N ASP A 11 18.36 0.93 -3.59
CA ASP A 11 18.91 -0.41 -3.37
C ASP A 11 19.11 -1.15 -4.69
N TRP A 12 18.19 -0.99 -5.64
CA TRP A 12 18.41 -1.50 -7.00
C TRP A 12 19.65 -0.88 -7.65
N LEU A 13 19.85 0.44 -7.52
CA LEU A 13 21.02 1.13 -8.07
C LEU A 13 22.33 0.71 -7.39
N LYS A 14 22.35 0.53 -6.06
CA LYS A 14 23.52 0.03 -5.33
C LYS A 14 23.92 -1.36 -5.84
N ASN A 15 22.94 -2.27 -5.92
CA ASN A 15 23.14 -3.61 -6.49
C ASN A 15 23.64 -3.55 -7.94
N TYR A 16 23.11 -2.61 -8.74
CA TYR A 16 23.59 -2.39 -10.10
C TYR A 16 25.07 -1.95 -10.10
N CYS A 17 25.46 -1.00 -9.26
CA CYS A 17 26.83 -0.51 -9.15
C CYS A 17 27.81 -1.59 -8.66
N GLU A 18 27.41 -2.46 -7.74
CA GLU A 18 28.24 -3.57 -7.25
C GLU A 18 28.53 -4.60 -8.35
N ARG A 19 27.53 -4.89 -9.20
CA ARG A 19 27.67 -5.85 -10.30
C ARG A 19 28.45 -5.29 -11.49
N ASN A 20 28.53 -3.97 -11.63
CA ASN A 20 29.16 -3.30 -12.76
C ASN A 20 30.40 -2.52 -12.33
N LYS A 21 31.60 -3.07 -12.59
CA LYS A 21 32.87 -2.56 -12.02
C LYS A 21 33.24 -1.15 -12.50
N SER A 22 32.96 -0.80 -13.76
CA SER A 22 33.30 0.49 -14.36
C SER A 22 32.38 0.82 -15.54
N GLY A 23 32.35 2.10 -15.93
CA GLY A 23 31.63 2.56 -17.13
C GLY A 23 30.76 3.79 -16.86
N LYS A 24 30.38 4.47 -17.95
CA LYS A 24 29.57 5.70 -17.92
C LYS A 24 28.26 5.50 -17.16
N VAL A 25 27.57 4.38 -17.39
CA VAL A 25 26.28 4.08 -16.73
C VAL A 25 26.43 3.86 -15.23
N LYS A 26 27.52 3.26 -14.76
CA LYS A 26 27.80 3.15 -13.32
C LYS A 26 27.94 4.53 -12.67
N SER A 27 28.68 5.44 -13.30
CA SER A 27 28.83 6.81 -12.79
C SER A 27 27.49 7.58 -12.76
N ILE A 28 26.62 7.34 -13.75
CA ILE A 28 25.25 7.88 -13.75
C ILE A 28 24.45 7.29 -12.57
N ALA A 29 24.52 5.98 -12.34
CA ALA A 29 23.84 5.32 -11.22
C ALA A 29 24.33 5.83 -9.86
N GLU A 30 25.64 5.97 -9.65
CA GLU A 30 26.25 6.53 -8.43
C GLU A 30 25.80 7.97 -8.18
N LYS A 31 25.72 8.78 -9.24
CA LYS A 31 25.18 10.14 -9.15
C LYS A 31 23.70 10.12 -8.79
N LEU A 32 22.91 9.28 -9.46
CA LEU A 32 21.46 9.16 -9.19
C LEU A 32 21.18 8.72 -7.76
N ILE A 33 21.96 7.82 -7.16
CA ILE A 33 21.83 7.47 -5.74
C ILE A 33 21.99 8.71 -4.85
N LYS A 34 23.01 9.54 -5.10
CA LYS A 34 23.25 10.77 -4.34
C LYS A 34 22.14 11.80 -4.52
N ASP A 35 21.60 11.91 -5.73
CA ASP A 35 20.53 12.85 -6.03
C ASP A 35 19.20 12.37 -5.42
N LEU A 36 18.90 11.06 -5.47
CA LEU A 36 17.72 10.47 -4.82
C LEU A 36 17.70 10.65 -3.29
N ASN A 37 18.88 10.70 -2.63
CA ASN A 37 18.95 10.99 -1.19
C ASN A 37 18.45 12.39 -0.81
N LYS A 38 18.35 13.29 -1.78
CA LYS A 38 17.87 14.67 -1.58
C LYS A 38 16.42 14.84 -1.99
N VAL A 39 15.82 13.82 -2.59
CA VAL A 39 14.45 13.86 -3.08
C VAL A 39 13.49 13.68 -1.92
N THR A 40 12.52 14.58 -1.85
CA THR A 40 11.46 14.60 -0.83
C THR A 40 10.08 14.39 -1.43
N THR A 41 9.94 14.53 -2.76
CA THR A 41 8.66 14.34 -3.46
C THR A 41 8.78 13.41 -4.67
N LEU A 42 7.66 12.81 -5.09
CA LEU A 42 7.66 11.97 -6.30
C LEU A 42 7.89 12.78 -7.59
N SER A 43 7.48 14.05 -7.60
CA SER A 43 7.70 14.97 -8.73
C SER A 43 9.18 15.28 -8.95
N GLU A 44 9.96 15.44 -7.87
CA GLU A 44 11.41 15.59 -7.93
C GLU A 44 12.08 14.32 -8.48
N ALA A 45 11.68 13.14 -8.00
CA ALA A 45 12.17 11.86 -8.55
C ALA A 45 11.88 11.76 -10.05
N LEU A 46 10.67 12.12 -10.47
CA LEU A 46 10.26 12.11 -11.87
C LEU A 46 11.12 13.04 -12.73
N ALA A 47 11.45 14.24 -12.23
CA ALA A 47 12.34 15.18 -12.91
C ALA A 47 13.75 14.59 -13.09
N LEU A 48 14.30 13.94 -12.06
CA LEU A 48 15.60 13.26 -12.14
C LEU A 48 15.60 12.15 -13.21
N PHE A 49 14.57 11.30 -13.23
CA PHE A 49 14.47 10.22 -14.22
C PHE A 49 14.35 10.76 -15.64
N SER A 50 13.57 11.83 -15.83
CA SER A 50 13.40 12.48 -17.14
C SER A 50 14.72 13.04 -17.66
N ALA A 51 15.47 13.76 -16.82
CA ALA A 51 16.78 14.30 -17.18
C ALA A 51 17.78 13.21 -17.59
N ILE A 52 17.74 12.03 -16.94
CA ILE A 52 18.62 10.90 -17.32
C ILE A 52 18.24 10.33 -18.69
N ILE A 53 16.94 10.16 -18.95
CA ILE A 53 16.44 9.61 -20.22
C ILE A 53 16.73 10.58 -21.38
N GLU A 54 16.51 11.87 -21.20
CA GLU A 54 16.78 12.91 -22.21
C GLU A 54 18.27 12.97 -22.58
N ASN A 55 19.14 12.93 -21.57
CA ASN A 55 20.59 12.88 -21.78
C ASN A 55 21.03 11.63 -22.57
N LYS A 56 20.33 10.49 -22.43
CA LYS A 56 20.59 9.31 -23.26
C LYS A 56 20.22 9.58 -24.73
N GLN A 57 19.04 10.11 -24.99
CA GLN A 57 18.54 10.35 -26.35
C GLN A 57 19.43 11.32 -27.14
N LEU A 58 19.94 12.37 -26.50
CA LEU A 58 20.88 13.31 -27.12
C LEU A 58 22.16 12.61 -27.57
N ASN A 59 22.71 11.73 -26.73
CA ASN A 59 23.94 10.98 -27.04
C ASN A 59 23.72 9.92 -28.14
N ASP A 60 22.54 9.30 -28.18
CA ASP A 60 22.14 8.28 -29.16
C ASP A 60 21.79 8.85 -30.55
N SER A 61 21.77 10.18 -30.72
CA SER A 61 21.48 10.85 -32.00
C SER A 61 22.69 10.99 -32.94
N SER A 62 23.89 10.67 -32.47
CA SER A 62 25.15 10.79 -33.24
C SER A 62 25.61 9.47 -33.88
N LEU A 63 26.62 9.55 -34.77
CA LEU A 63 27.36 8.45 -35.44
C LEU A 63 27.70 7.23 -34.54
N ALA A 64 27.65 7.38 -33.22
CA ALA A 64 27.83 6.34 -32.21
C ALA A 64 26.93 5.10 -32.44
N LYS A 65 25.65 5.27 -32.83
CA LYS A 65 24.72 4.13 -33.11
C LYS A 65 25.25 3.14 -34.14
N ARG A 66 26.08 3.59 -35.08
CA ARG A 66 26.65 2.78 -36.16
C ARG A 66 27.85 1.94 -35.71
N LEU A 67 28.50 2.33 -34.61
CA LEU A 67 29.65 1.63 -34.02
C LEU A 67 29.24 0.71 -32.85
N THR A 68 28.16 1.02 -32.12
CA THR A 68 27.70 0.22 -30.97
C THR A 68 27.11 -1.14 -31.36
N SER A 69 26.67 -1.35 -32.60
CA SER A 69 26.16 -2.65 -33.06
C SER A 69 27.21 -3.78 -33.04
N LEU A 70 28.50 -3.45 -32.96
CA LEU A 70 29.62 -4.40 -32.90
C LEU A 70 29.87 -4.95 -31.48
N PHE A 71 29.33 -4.33 -30.43
CA PHE A 71 29.54 -4.74 -29.03
C PHE A 71 28.23 -5.15 -28.35
N GLN A 72 27.64 -6.26 -28.82
CA GLN A 72 26.33 -6.74 -28.37
C GLN A 72 26.19 -6.95 -26.85
N LYS A 73 27.27 -7.35 -26.16
CA LYS A 73 27.21 -7.65 -24.71
C LYS A 73 27.20 -6.41 -23.81
N HIS A 74 27.89 -5.34 -24.20
CA HIS A 74 27.90 -4.09 -23.42
C HIS A 74 26.58 -3.31 -23.60
N ASN A 75 25.96 -3.36 -24.78
CA ASN A 75 24.66 -2.73 -25.02
C ASN A 75 23.54 -3.28 -24.14
N LEU A 76 23.50 -4.60 -23.90
CA LEU A 76 22.42 -5.24 -23.12
C LEU A 76 22.36 -4.74 -21.66
N ILE A 77 23.52 -4.48 -21.04
CA ILE A 77 23.60 -4.02 -19.65
C ILE A 77 23.13 -2.56 -19.55
N GLU A 78 23.53 -1.72 -20.50
CA GLU A 78 23.11 -0.32 -20.55
C GLU A 78 21.61 -0.21 -20.89
N GLU A 79 21.13 -1.02 -21.82
CA GLU A 79 19.71 -1.06 -22.20
C GLU A 79 18.82 -1.43 -21.01
N ASN A 80 19.21 -2.44 -20.22
CA ASN A 80 18.49 -2.82 -19.01
C ASN A 80 18.46 -1.71 -17.95
N PHE A 81 19.53 -0.92 -17.81
CA PHE A 81 19.55 0.23 -16.90
C PHE A 81 18.51 1.27 -17.29
N TYR A 82 18.57 1.77 -18.53
CA TYR A 82 17.65 2.81 -18.99
C TYR A 82 16.21 2.32 -19.09
N LYS A 83 16.00 1.03 -19.42
CA LYS A 83 14.68 0.40 -19.34
C LYS A 83 14.12 0.48 -17.92
N LYS A 84 14.93 0.15 -16.91
CA LYS A 84 14.50 0.24 -15.50
C LYS A 84 14.16 1.68 -15.09
N ILE A 85 14.96 2.67 -15.47
CA ILE A 85 14.66 4.08 -15.19
C ILE A 85 13.35 4.51 -15.88
N SER A 86 13.09 4.04 -17.10
CA SER A 86 11.84 4.32 -17.82
C SER A 86 10.62 3.68 -17.14
N GLU A 87 10.76 2.47 -16.61
CA GLU A 87 9.71 1.83 -15.79
C GLU A 87 9.38 2.68 -14.56
N TRP A 88 10.40 3.18 -13.85
CA TRP A 88 10.19 4.05 -12.67
C TRP A 88 9.58 5.39 -13.04
N GLN A 89 9.98 5.99 -14.17
CA GLN A 89 9.37 7.21 -14.68
C GLN A 89 7.88 6.99 -14.98
N SER A 90 7.54 5.85 -15.59
CA SER A 90 6.16 5.48 -15.93
C SER A 90 5.32 5.22 -14.68
N ASP A 91 5.88 4.53 -13.69
CA ASP A 91 5.24 4.31 -12.39
C ASP A 91 4.95 5.62 -11.66
N ALA A 92 5.95 6.53 -11.61
CA ALA A 92 5.81 7.84 -10.97
C ALA A 92 4.72 8.69 -11.64
N LYS A 93 4.70 8.75 -12.98
CA LYS A 93 3.63 9.43 -13.74
C LYS A 93 2.26 8.82 -13.44
N ARG A 94 2.17 7.49 -13.36
CA ARG A 94 0.90 6.83 -13.08
C ARG A 94 0.39 7.12 -11.67
N ARG A 95 1.27 7.10 -10.67
CA ARG A 95 0.91 7.49 -9.29
C ARG A 95 0.39 8.93 -9.22
N LEU A 96 1.05 9.86 -9.92
CA LEU A 96 0.63 11.27 -9.98
C LEU A 96 -0.74 11.47 -10.66
N SER A 97 -1.06 10.78 -11.75
CA SER A 97 -2.42 10.90 -12.32
C SER A 97 -3.46 10.24 -11.42
N LEU A 98 -3.14 9.09 -10.81
CA LEU A 98 -4.09 8.37 -9.95
C LEU A 98 -4.49 9.18 -8.71
N ILE A 99 -3.57 9.92 -8.09
CA ILE A 99 -3.90 10.67 -6.86
C ILE A 99 -4.92 11.77 -7.15
N GLU A 100 -4.82 12.45 -8.29
CA GLU A 100 -5.79 13.48 -8.71
C GLU A 100 -7.18 12.87 -8.94
N GLU A 101 -7.24 11.76 -9.68
CA GLU A 101 -8.48 11.04 -9.97
C GLU A 101 -9.14 10.48 -8.68
N VAL A 102 -8.33 9.98 -7.74
CA VAL A 102 -8.80 9.45 -6.45
C VAL A 102 -9.32 10.57 -5.54
N GLU A 103 -8.63 11.71 -5.48
CA GLU A 103 -9.02 12.85 -4.65
C GLU A 103 -10.38 13.41 -5.09
N GLU A 104 -10.58 13.60 -6.40
CA GLU A 104 -11.88 14.00 -6.96
C GLU A 104 -12.99 13.01 -6.56
N LYS A 105 -12.73 11.71 -6.76
CA LYS A 105 -13.70 10.66 -6.44
C LYS A 105 -14.06 10.61 -4.96
N LEU A 106 -13.08 10.72 -4.05
CA LEU A 106 -13.33 10.74 -2.60
C LEU A 106 -14.13 11.97 -2.17
N ASN A 107 -13.99 13.10 -2.87
CA ASN A 107 -14.75 14.32 -2.61
C ASN A 107 -16.20 14.22 -3.08
N MET A 108 -16.49 13.40 -4.09
CA MET A 108 -17.85 13.14 -4.57
C MET A 108 -18.63 12.11 -3.74
N LEU A 109 -17.96 11.35 -2.86
CA LEU A 109 -18.63 10.37 -2.01
C LEU A 109 -19.46 11.06 -0.93
N ASN A 110 -20.71 10.60 -0.78
CA ASN A 110 -21.57 10.97 0.34
C ASN A 110 -21.51 9.88 1.43
N PRO A 111 -20.65 10.03 2.46
CA PRO A 111 -20.56 9.05 3.54
C PRO A 111 -21.88 8.94 4.30
N ASN A 112 -22.20 7.74 4.75
CA ASN A 112 -23.20 7.54 5.81
C ASN A 112 -22.48 7.28 7.15
N ILE A 113 -23.24 7.20 8.24
CA ILE A 113 -22.67 7.02 9.59
C ILE A 113 -21.81 5.76 9.72
N ASP A 114 -22.15 4.70 8.97
CA ASP A 114 -21.45 3.40 9.00
C ASP A 114 -20.11 3.40 8.25
N THR A 115 -19.94 4.34 7.32
CA THR A 115 -18.78 4.41 6.42
C THR A 115 -17.94 5.66 6.61
N GLN A 116 -18.41 6.60 7.43
CA GLN A 116 -17.78 7.90 7.68
C GLN A 116 -16.33 7.75 8.12
N SER A 117 -16.03 6.87 9.09
CA SER A 117 -14.68 6.70 9.63
C SER A 117 -13.69 6.20 8.57
N LEU A 118 -14.11 5.26 7.74
CA LEU A 118 -13.30 4.75 6.63
C LEU A 118 -13.05 5.86 5.59
N ILE A 119 -14.08 6.60 5.20
CA ILE A 119 -13.94 7.69 4.23
C ILE A 119 -13.03 8.79 4.78
N THR A 120 -13.17 9.14 6.07
CA THR A 120 -12.28 10.09 6.75
C THR A 120 -10.84 9.59 6.76
N LEU A 121 -10.60 8.31 7.09
CA LEU A 121 -9.25 7.71 7.05
C LEU A 121 -8.65 7.83 5.64
N LEU A 122 -9.39 7.45 4.60
CA LEU A 122 -8.92 7.51 3.22
C LEU A 122 -8.61 8.96 2.79
N LYS A 123 -9.46 9.92 3.17
CA LYS A 123 -9.21 11.35 2.92
C LYS A 123 -7.95 11.83 3.63
N ASN A 124 -7.71 11.42 4.87
CA ASN A 124 -6.48 11.79 5.59
C ASN A 124 -5.23 11.19 4.94
N VAL A 125 -5.28 9.95 4.47
CA VAL A 125 -4.17 9.33 3.73
C VAL A 125 -3.90 10.09 2.42
N VAL A 126 -4.94 10.44 1.67
CA VAL A 126 -4.82 11.17 0.39
C VAL A 126 -4.40 12.64 0.57
N ALA A 127 -4.78 13.28 1.69
CA ALA A 127 -4.36 14.64 2.00
C ALA A 127 -2.84 14.79 2.16
N ASN A 128 -2.17 13.74 2.63
CA ASN A 128 -0.71 13.65 2.74
C ASN A 128 -0.10 13.11 1.44
N LYS A 129 -0.29 13.86 0.34
CA LYS A 129 -0.01 13.41 -1.04
C LYS A 129 1.41 12.88 -1.21
N ASP A 130 2.42 13.63 -0.78
CA ASP A 130 3.82 13.24 -1.00
C ASP A 130 4.18 11.94 -0.29
N ASP A 131 3.78 11.80 0.97
CA ASP A 131 4.01 10.59 1.76
C ASP A 131 3.29 9.37 1.15
N LEU A 132 2.04 9.53 0.73
CA LEU A 132 1.30 8.47 0.05
C LEU A 132 1.97 8.08 -1.28
N LEU A 133 2.37 9.06 -2.09
CA LEU A 133 2.99 8.83 -3.39
C LEU A 133 4.35 8.14 -3.27
N LEU A 134 5.12 8.48 -2.22
CA LEU A 134 6.40 7.86 -1.92
C LEU A 134 6.27 6.52 -1.18
N ASN A 135 5.15 6.23 -0.53
CA ASN A 135 4.95 4.93 0.11
C ASN A 135 4.97 3.79 -0.92
N GLN A 136 5.68 2.70 -0.63
CA GLN A 136 5.82 1.55 -1.51
C GLN A 136 4.45 0.96 -1.91
N LYS A 137 3.51 0.90 -0.97
CA LYS A 137 2.13 0.40 -1.17
C LYS A 137 1.17 1.47 -1.70
N GLY A 138 1.61 2.73 -1.80
CA GLY A 138 0.78 3.85 -2.22
C GLY A 138 0.09 3.64 -3.57
N ARG A 139 0.81 3.13 -4.57
CA ARG A 139 0.21 2.79 -5.88
C ARG A 139 -0.91 1.76 -5.77
N SER A 140 -0.73 0.70 -4.98
CA SER A 140 -1.74 -0.34 -4.81
C SER A 140 -3.01 0.22 -4.17
N LEU A 141 -2.87 1.10 -3.16
CA LEU A 141 -4.00 1.80 -2.57
C LEU A 141 -4.71 2.68 -3.60
N LEU A 142 -3.95 3.49 -4.34
CA LEU A 142 -4.50 4.36 -5.38
C LEU A 142 -5.24 3.58 -6.47
N GLU A 143 -4.69 2.46 -6.93
CA GLU A 143 -5.37 1.59 -7.89
C GLU A 143 -6.65 0.97 -7.32
N CYS A 144 -6.65 0.59 -6.04
CA CYS A 144 -7.83 0.07 -5.35
C CYS A 144 -8.95 1.12 -5.28
N LEU A 145 -8.61 2.35 -4.90
CA LEU A 145 -9.55 3.48 -4.84
C LEU A 145 -10.07 3.88 -6.24
N TYR A 146 -9.21 3.76 -7.25
CA TYR A 146 -9.52 4.12 -8.63
C TYR A 146 -10.51 3.15 -9.31
N LYS A 147 -10.25 1.84 -9.31
CA LYS A 147 -10.90 0.77 -10.11
C LYS A 147 -12.39 0.46 -9.79
N SER A 148 -13.21 1.46 -9.47
CA SER A 148 -14.69 1.38 -9.38
C SER A 148 -15.36 0.53 -8.29
N ASN A 149 -14.63 -0.14 -7.38
CA ASN A 149 -15.28 -0.96 -6.34
C ASN A 149 -15.54 -0.24 -5.02
N LEU A 150 -15.01 0.98 -4.82
CA LEU A 150 -15.15 1.69 -3.55
C LEU A 150 -16.62 1.89 -3.14
N GLN A 151 -17.51 2.29 -4.06
CA GLN A 151 -18.92 2.46 -3.73
C GLN A 151 -19.60 1.13 -3.37
N ALA A 152 -19.29 0.04 -4.08
CA ALA A 152 -19.82 -1.29 -3.76
C ALA A 152 -19.33 -1.76 -2.39
N THR A 153 -18.04 -1.58 -2.10
CA THR A 153 -17.42 -1.83 -0.79
C THR A 153 -18.09 -1.04 0.34
N LEU A 154 -18.40 0.24 0.12
CA LEU A 154 -19.09 1.08 1.11
C LEU A 154 -20.55 0.65 1.31
N ASN A 155 -21.24 0.24 0.23
CA ASN A 155 -22.60 -0.28 0.30
C ASN A 155 -22.63 -1.61 1.07
N TYR A 156 -21.66 -2.49 0.86
CA TYR A 156 -21.51 -3.75 1.58
C TYR A 156 -21.37 -3.53 3.09
N LEU A 157 -20.54 -2.57 3.52
CA LEU A 157 -20.41 -2.18 4.93
C LEU A 157 -21.72 -1.76 5.57
N THR A 158 -22.49 -0.96 4.84
CA THR A 158 -23.82 -0.51 5.28
C THR A 158 -24.78 -1.70 5.43
N GLY A 159 -24.66 -2.72 4.59
CA GLY A 159 -25.43 -3.95 4.67
C GLY A 159 -25.12 -4.79 5.92
N ILE A 160 -23.83 -4.94 6.26
CA ILE A 160 -23.40 -5.71 7.44
C ILE A 160 -23.99 -5.12 8.73
N ASN A 161 -23.89 -3.79 8.91
CA ASN A 161 -24.38 -3.15 10.14
C ASN A 161 -25.90 -3.28 10.31
N LYS A 162 -26.68 -3.32 9.22
CA LYS A 162 -28.13 -3.55 9.29
C LYS A 162 -28.48 -4.96 9.75
N VAL A 163 -27.76 -5.97 9.27
CA VAL A 163 -28.00 -7.38 9.67
C VAL A 163 -27.70 -7.57 11.16
N SER A 164 -26.62 -6.97 11.67
CA SER A 164 -26.27 -7.06 13.09
C SER A 164 -27.31 -6.40 14.02
N GLN A 165 -28.01 -5.34 13.58
CA GLN A 165 -29.03 -4.67 14.39
C GLN A 165 -30.38 -5.41 14.43
N VAL A 166 -30.74 -6.13 13.35
CA VAL A 166 -31.98 -6.92 13.31
C VAL A 166 -31.87 -8.14 14.21
N SER A 167 -30.71 -8.79 14.27
CA SER A 167 -30.44 -9.92 15.18
C SER A 167 -30.49 -9.53 16.66
N SER A 168 -30.05 -8.33 17.04
CA SER A 168 -30.15 -7.85 18.43
C SER A 168 -31.56 -7.44 18.84
N SER A 169 -32.44 -7.13 17.88
CA SER A 169 -33.81 -6.67 18.14
C SER A 169 -34.79 -7.83 18.39
N GLN A 170 -34.43 -9.07 18.04
CA GLN A 170 -35.20 -10.28 18.33
C GLN A 170 -34.75 -11.00 19.62
N ALA A 171 -33.68 -10.55 20.27
CA ALA A 171 -33.15 -11.15 21.50
C ALA A 171 -33.70 -10.54 22.81
N GLN A 172 -34.78 -9.75 22.74
CA GLN A 172 -35.46 -9.18 23.93
C GLN A 172 -36.68 -9.99 24.40
N GLY A 173 -36.72 -11.29 24.08
CA GLY A 173 -37.86 -12.15 24.39
C GLY A 173 -37.50 -13.59 24.78
N ALA A 174 -36.52 -13.82 25.65
CA ALA A 174 -36.46 -14.98 26.55
C ALA A 174 -35.22 -14.90 27.43
N SER A 175 -35.39 -15.19 28.73
CA SER A 175 -34.30 -15.26 29.70
C SER A 175 -33.50 -16.56 29.50
N GLU A 176 -32.21 -16.46 29.17
CA GLU A 176 -31.21 -17.51 29.38
C GLU A 176 -29.81 -16.93 29.10
N HIS A 177 -29.37 -16.00 29.96
CA HIS A 177 -28.17 -15.18 29.72
C HIS A 177 -26.95 -15.60 30.56
N THR A 178 -26.75 -16.91 30.72
CA THR A 178 -25.51 -17.47 31.31
C THR A 178 -24.74 -18.36 30.33
N PHE A 179 -25.34 -18.77 29.22
CA PHE A 179 -24.73 -19.73 28.28
C PHE A 179 -23.93 -19.07 27.14
N ILE A 180 -24.30 -17.85 26.72
CA ILE A 180 -23.69 -17.17 25.56
C ILE A 180 -22.28 -16.64 25.85
N SER A 181 -21.97 -16.30 27.12
CA SER A 181 -20.62 -15.83 27.49
C SER A 181 -19.58 -16.95 27.39
N GLU A 182 -19.93 -18.16 27.82
CA GLU A 182 -19.03 -19.32 27.75
C GLU A 182 -18.84 -19.79 26.30
N GLU A 183 -19.86 -19.62 25.45
CA GLU A 183 -19.79 -19.98 24.03
C GLU A 183 -18.93 -18.99 23.23
N ILE A 184 -18.96 -17.69 23.54
CA ILE A 184 -18.07 -16.69 22.92
C ILE A 184 -16.62 -16.90 23.35
N ASP A 185 -16.36 -17.18 24.63
CA ASP A 185 -15.00 -17.48 25.11
C ASP A 185 -14.47 -18.81 24.55
N SER A 186 -15.36 -19.79 24.35
CA SER A 186 -15.05 -21.06 23.67
C SER A 186 -14.71 -20.87 22.19
N ILE A 187 -15.48 -20.06 21.46
CA ILE A 187 -15.20 -19.72 20.05
C ILE A 187 -13.86 -18.97 19.94
N HIS A 188 -13.58 -18.04 20.86
CA HIS A 188 -12.31 -17.30 20.87
C HIS A 188 -11.12 -18.24 21.15
N ALA A 189 -11.27 -19.21 22.06
CA ALA A 189 -10.26 -20.22 22.34
C ALA A 189 -10.05 -21.19 21.17
N GLU A 190 -11.12 -21.58 20.48
CA GLU A 190 -11.07 -22.49 19.33
C GLU A 190 -10.46 -21.81 18.09
N CYS A 191 -10.77 -20.54 17.84
CA CYS A 191 -10.09 -19.73 16.83
C CYS A 191 -8.58 -19.62 17.11
N LYS A 192 -8.18 -19.45 18.38
CA LYS A 192 -6.77 -19.40 18.78
C LYS A 192 -6.04 -20.74 18.53
N LYS A 193 -6.75 -21.85 18.72
CA LYS A 193 -6.25 -23.21 18.47
C LYS A 193 -6.12 -23.52 16.97
N LEU A 194 -7.11 -23.12 16.17
CA LEU A 194 -7.07 -23.28 14.71
C LEU A 194 -5.95 -22.44 14.08
N VAL A 195 -5.75 -21.21 14.54
CA VAL A 195 -4.63 -20.36 14.10
C VAL A 195 -3.27 -21.03 14.39
N SER A 196 -3.12 -21.68 15.55
CA SER A 196 -1.88 -22.40 15.89
C SER A 196 -1.65 -23.69 15.07
N GLN A 197 -2.72 -24.29 14.52
CA GLN A 197 -2.64 -25.53 13.72
C GLN A 197 -2.39 -25.26 12.23
N VAL A 198 -2.78 -24.09 11.72
CA VAL A 198 -2.55 -23.70 10.32
C VAL A 198 -1.11 -23.25 10.08
N SER A 199 -0.39 -22.80 11.12
CA SER A 199 1.03 -22.37 11.01
C SER A 199 2.02 -23.48 10.66
N SER A 200 1.65 -24.76 10.74
CA SER A 200 2.56 -25.89 10.48
C SER A 200 2.49 -26.49 9.07
N SER A 201 1.64 -25.99 8.17
CA SER A 201 1.39 -26.63 6.88
C SER A 201 1.35 -25.66 5.70
N GLN A 202 2.38 -25.78 4.85
CA GLN A 202 2.45 -25.45 3.43
C GLN A 202 3.04 -24.11 2.92
N THR A 203 3.98 -24.37 2.02
CA THR A 203 4.75 -23.59 1.04
C THR A 203 3.96 -23.06 -0.15
N GLN A 204 4.46 -21.93 -0.69
CA GLN A 204 4.39 -21.44 -2.09
C GLN A 204 3.02 -21.10 -2.70
N GLY A 205 2.76 -19.79 -2.80
CA GLY A 205 1.76 -19.19 -3.71
C GLY A 205 1.64 -17.68 -3.45
N MET A 206 1.60 -16.87 -4.51
CA MET A 206 1.62 -15.40 -4.43
C MET A 206 0.54 -14.84 -3.50
N PHE A 207 0.90 -13.79 -2.74
CA PHE A 207 0.19 -13.25 -1.57
C PHE A 207 0.36 -14.10 -0.29
N SER A 208 1.60 -14.40 0.09
CA SER A 208 1.88 -14.88 1.46
C SER A 208 1.47 -13.81 2.47
N GLN A 209 0.41 -14.14 3.20
CA GLN A 209 0.12 -13.68 4.55
C GLN A 209 1.43 -13.53 5.32
N THR A 210 1.70 -12.32 5.79
CA THR A 210 2.61 -12.13 6.91
C THR A 210 1.85 -12.62 8.15
N SER A 211 2.07 -13.88 8.48
CA SER A 211 1.89 -14.37 9.84
C SER A 211 2.73 -13.51 10.79
N GLU A 212 2.13 -13.09 11.90
CA GLU A 212 2.73 -12.47 13.12
C GLU A 212 2.54 -10.97 13.40
N HIS A 213 1.81 -10.21 12.60
CA HIS A 213 1.22 -8.94 13.07
C HIS A 213 -0.27 -8.97 12.85
N THR A 214 -1.01 -9.50 13.82
CA THR A 214 -2.46 -9.39 13.80
C THR A 214 -2.76 -7.90 13.85
N PHE A 215 -3.23 -7.32 12.74
CA PHE A 215 -3.64 -5.92 12.65
C PHE A 215 -4.52 -5.46 13.85
N ILE A 216 -5.22 -6.41 14.46
CA ILE A 216 -6.05 -6.26 15.66
C ILE A 216 -5.23 -5.93 16.93
N SER A 217 -3.97 -6.35 17.07
CA SER A 217 -3.19 -6.24 18.32
C SER A 217 -2.46 -4.90 18.52
N GLU A 218 -2.27 -4.08 17.50
CA GLU A 218 -1.59 -2.77 17.64
C GLU A 218 -2.44 -1.75 18.40
N GLU A 219 -1.84 -0.85 19.20
CA GLU A 219 -2.60 0.22 19.83
C GLU A 219 -3.10 1.22 18.77
N SER A 220 -4.33 1.72 18.95
CA SER A 220 -4.87 2.72 18.03
C SER A 220 -4.22 4.08 18.27
N ILE A 221 -3.57 4.62 17.25
CA ILE A 221 -2.94 5.96 17.31
C ILE A 221 -3.93 7.11 17.47
N ASP A 222 -5.19 6.94 17.05
CA ASP A 222 -6.28 7.90 17.24
C ASP A 222 -7.67 7.24 17.17
N SER A 223 -8.74 8.04 17.28
CA SER A 223 -10.12 7.57 17.21
C SER A 223 -10.53 7.06 15.83
N ILE A 224 -9.98 7.62 14.74
CA ILE A 224 -10.29 7.21 13.36
C ILE A 224 -9.74 5.82 13.10
N HIS A 225 -8.48 5.59 13.50
CA HIS A 225 -7.84 4.29 13.46
C HIS A 225 -8.59 3.28 14.33
N ALA A 226 -8.97 3.65 15.56
CA ALA A 226 -9.75 2.78 16.45
C ALA A 226 -11.09 2.35 15.84
N GLU A 227 -11.80 3.27 15.17
CA GLU A 227 -13.06 2.96 14.48
C GLU A 227 -12.86 2.06 13.27
N CYS A 228 -11.81 2.29 12.47
CA CYS A 228 -11.47 1.41 11.35
C CYS A 228 -11.05 0.01 11.82
N LYS A 229 -10.36 -0.11 12.97
CA LYS A 229 -10.07 -1.40 13.59
C LYS A 229 -11.33 -2.14 14.03
N LYS A 230 -12.29 -1.43 14.62
CA LYS A 230 -13.61 -2.00 14.95
C LYS A 230 -14.34 -2.48 13.70
N LEU A 231 -14.25 -1.72 12.60
CA LEU A 231 -14.82 -2.11 11.31
C LEU A 231 -14.21 -3.41 10.78
N VAL A 232 -12.87 -3.51 10.77
CA VAL A 232 -12.16 -4.75 10.40
C VAL A 232 -12.59 -5.92 11.27
N SER A 233 -12.69 -5.71 12.59
CA SER A 233 -13.08 -6.78 13.54
C SER A 233 -14.51 -7.26 13.29
N LYS A 234 -15.45 -6.34 13.04
CA LYS A 234 -16.82 -6.68 12.66
C LYS A 234 -16.90 -7.44 11.36
N MET A 235 -16.08 -7.08 10.37
CA MET A 235 -16.03 -7.81 9.11
C MET A 235 -15.43 -9.20 9.25
N ALA A 236 -14.40 -9.36 10.07
CA ALA A 236 -13.79 -10.66 10.34
C ALA A 236 -14.81 -11.62 10.97
N ALA A 237 -15.67 -11.11 11.85
CA ALA A 237 -16.78 -11.90 12.42
C ALA A 237 -17.83 -12.33 11.37
N ASN A 238 -17.92 -11.65 10.23
CA ASN A 238 -18.84 -11.95 9.13
C ASN A 238 -18.11 -12.48 7.89
N PHE A 239 -17.01 -13.20 8.10
CA PHE A 239 -16.17 -13.73 7.03
C PHE A 239 -16.96 -14.63 6.07
N ASP A 240 -16.87 -14.33 4.77
CA ASP A 240 -17.39 -15.17 3.69
C ASP A 240 -16.40 -15.15 2.53
N GLU A 241 -15.66 -16.26 2.34
CA GLU A 241 -14.66 -16.44 1.28
C GLU A 241 -15.23 -16.26 -0.13
N ARG A 242 -16.55 -16.39 -0.30
CA ARG A 242 -17.20 -16.25 -1.61
C ARG A 242 -17.61 -14.82 -1.90
N ASN A 243 -17.46 -13.91 -0.93
CA ASN A 243 -17.90 -12.53 -1.04
C ASN A 243 -16.76 -11.62 -1.54
N LYS A 244 -16.84 -11.25 -2.82
CA LYS A 244 -15.87 -10.34 -3.46
C LYS A 244 -15.81 -8.95 -2.82
N ASP A 245 -16.92 -8.47 -2.25
CA ASP A 245 -16.94 -7.16 -1.59
C ASP A 245 -16.21 -7.21 -0.26
N TRP A 246 -16.27 -8.34 0.45
CA TRP A 246 -15.45 -8.60 1.62
C TRP A 246 -13.96 -8.61 1.28
N GLU A 247 -13.55 -9.32 0.23
CA GLU A 247 -12.16 -9.40 -0.21
C GLU A 247 -11.60 -8.02 -0.62
N ASN A 248 -12.39 -7.26 -1.38
CA ASN A 248 -12.05 -5.90 -1.81
C ASN A 248 -11.84 -4.98 -0.60
N LEU A 249 -12.76 -5.03 0.36
CA LEU A 249 -12.73 -4.19 1.54
C LEU A 249 -11.59 -4.58 2.50
N ASN A 250 -11.36 -5.88 2.69
CA ASN A 250 -10.23 -6.36 3.46
C ASN A 250 -8.91 -5.90 2.83
N SER A 251 -8.76 -6.04 1.51
CA SER A 251 -7.59 -5.55 0.77
C SER A 251 -7.39 -4.04 0.93
N LEU A 252 -8.48 -3.27 0.88
CA LEU A 252 -8.46 -1.82 1.08
C LEU A 252 -7.95 -1.47 2.50
N LEU A 253 -8.52 -2.08 3.54
CA LEU A 253 -8.17 -1.78 4.93
C LEU A 253 -6.74 -2.22 5.27
N GLN A 254 -6.33 -3.42 4.83
CA GLN A 254 -4.97 -3.93 5.02
C GLN A 254 -3.90 -3.09 4.29
N THR A 255 -4.30 -2.31 3.28
CA THR A 255 -3.38 -1.41 2.58
C THR A 255 -3.42 -0.01 3.18
N ALA A 256 -4.61 0.54 3.42
CA ALA A 256 -4.80 1.93 3.83
C ALA A 256 -4.32 2.19 5.26
N ILE A 257 -4.55 1.27 6.19
CA ILE A 257 -4.28 1.53 7.61
C ILE A 257 -2.78 1.56 7.92
N PRO A 258 -1.94 0.63 7.43
CA PRO A 258 -0.49 0.75 7.63
C PRO A 258 0.07 2.05 7.03
N ILE A 259 -0.44 2.49 5.87
CA ILE A 259 -0.03 3.77 5.27
C ILE A 259 -0.45 4.94 6.17
N TYR A 260 -1.67 4.90 6.72
CA TYR A 260 -2.15 5.91 7.66
C TYR A 260 -1.25 6.00 8.90
N ILE A 261 -0.86 4.86 9.48
CA ILE A 261 0.05 4.81 10.63
C ILE A 261 1.42 5.38 10.24
N ASP A 262 2.00 4.93 9.12
CA ASP A 262 3.30 5.41 8.63
C ASP A 262 3.33 6.95 8.46
N ILE A 263 2.24 7.56 7.99
CA ILE A 263 2.08 9.01 7.80
C ILE A 263 1.95 9.75 9.14
N ASN A 264 1.23 9.20 10.11
CA ASN A 264 1.00 9.88 11.39
C ASN A 264 2.15 9.69 12.39
N ASP A 265 2.85 8.56 12.33
CA ASP A 265 4.05 8.31 13.13
C ASP A 265 5.21 9.21 12.70
N SER A 266 5.35 9.49 11.40
CA SER A 266 6.38 10.42 10.90
C SER A 266 6.12 11.87 11.30
N ALA A 267 4.86 12.23 11.56
CA ALA A 267 4.43 13.56 11.96
C ALA A 267 4.56 13.83 13.47
N SER A 268 4.80 12.81 14.30
CA SER A 268 4.88 12.96 15.75
C SER A 268 6.29 13.38 16.21
N PRO A 269 6.50 14.63 16.66
CA PRO A 269 7.83 15.14 17.03
C PRO A 269 8.37 14.59 18.36
N VAL A 270 7.61 13.73 19.05
CA VAL A 270 7.87 13.35 20.45
C VAL A 270 8.90 12.20 20.58
N ALA A 271 9.24 11.49 19.49
CA ALA A 271 10.11 10.31 19.55
C ALA A 271 11.61 10.55 19.24
N GLN A 272 12.06 11.80 19.04
CA GLN A 272 13.47 12.09 18.73
C GLN A 272 14.30 12.64 19.91
N LEU A 273 13.79 12.55 21.15
CA LEU A 273 14.48 13.06 22.35
C LEU A 273 14.60 12.06 23.52
N SER A 274 14.49 10.75 23.26
CA SER A 274 14.75 9.71 24.25
C SER A 274 15.92 8.82 23.85
#